data_AF-Q59F69-F1
#
_entry.id   AF-Q59F69-F1
#
_cell.length_a   1.000
_cell.length_b   1.000
_cell.length_c   1.000
_cell.angle_alpha   90.00
_cell.angle_beta   90.00
_cell.angle_gamma   90.00
#
_symmetry.space_group_name_H-M   'P 1'
#
loop_
_entity.id
_entity.type
_entity.pdbx_description
1 polymer ?
#
loop_
_entity_poly.entity_id
_entity_poly.type
_entity_poly.pdbx_seq_one_letter_code
_entity_poly.pdbx_strand_id
1 'polypeptide(L)'
;DPLSWLSGPWGQVPAGICPPRHRGWSYHFRDQILAGSPEAFFVLNADVCSDFPLSAMLEAHRRQRHPFLLLGTTANRTQSLNYGCIVENPQTHEVLHYVEKPSTFISDIINCGIYLFSPEALKPLRDVFQRNQQDGQL
;
A
#
# COMPACT_ATOMS: atom_id res chain seq x y z
N ASP A 1 11.03 -2.55 17.78
CA ASP A 1 10.02 -1.56 17.36
C ASP A 1 8.93 -2.32 16.61
N PRO A 2 7.63 -2.24 16.95
CA PRO A 2 6.59 -3.12 16.38
C PRO A 2 6.13 -2.67 14.98
N LEU A 3 6.83 -1.72 14.37
CA LEU A 3 6.51 -1.13 13.08
C LEU A 3 7.57 -1.54 12.06
N SER A 4 7.12 -2.18 10.99
CA SER A 4 7.96 -2.63 9.89
C SER A 4 7.65 -1.83 8.63
N TRP A 5 8.69 -1.37 7.95
CA TRP A 5 8.60 -0.67 6.68
C TRP A 5 8.74 -1.66 5.54
N LEU A 6 7.71 -1.78 4.70
CA LEU A 6 7.68 -2.81 3.67
C LEU A 6 7.54 -2.18 2.29
N SER A 7 8.42 -2.56 1.37
CA SER A 7 8.49 -2.00 0.02
C SER A 7 8.43 -3.08 -1.05
N GLY A 8 8.26 -2.75 -2.32
CA GLY A 8 8.33 -3.77 -3.37
C GLY A 8 8.04 -3.24 -4.77
N PRO A 9 8.21 -4.08 -5.80
CA PRO A 9 7.88 -3.73 -7.18
C PRO A 9 6.36 -3.65 -7.40
N TRP A 10 5.93 -2.89 -8.41
CA TRP A 10 4.51 -2.70 -8.77
C TRP A 10 3.69 -3.99 -8.88
N GLY A 11 4.28 -5.06 -9.43
CA GLY A 11 3.60 -6.36 -9.58
C GLY A 11 3.25 -7.04 -8.25
N GLN A 12 3.82 -6.56 -7.15
CA GLN A 12 3.57 -7.01 -5.78
C GLN A 12 2.79 -5.98 -4.97
N VAL A 13 2.38 -4.85 -5.57
CA VAL A 13 1.41 -3.93 -4.97
C VAL A 13 0.12 -4.72 -4.78
N PRO A 14 -0.28 -4.97 -3.53
CA PRO A 14 -1.44 -5.78 -3.26
C PRO A 14 -2.70 -5.19 -3.89
N ALA A 15 -3.50 -6.02 -4.54
CA ALA A 15 -4.82 -5.64 -5.02
C ALA A 15 -5.72 -5.07 -3.90
N GLY A 16 -5.45 -5.43 -2.64
CA GLY A 16 -6.10 -4.89 -1.44
C GLY A 16 -5.63 -3.50 -1.00
N ILE A 17 -4.43 -3.05 -1.37
CA ILE A 17 -3.91 -1.71 -1.05
C ILE A 17 -4.57 -0.62 -1.91
N CYS A 18 -5.09 -0.98 -3.08
CA CYS A 18 -5.89 -0.08 -3.90
C CYS A 18 -7.19 -0.78 -4.34
N PRO A 19 -8.19 -0.88 -3.43
CA PRO A 19 -9.51 -1.39 -3.76
C PRO A 19 -10.06 -0.66 -5.00
N PRO A 20 -10.97 -1.26 -5.79
CA PRO A 20 -11.51 -0.64 -7.00
C PRO A 20 -12.00 0.81 -6.78
N ARG A 21 -12.57 1.09 -5.59
CA ARG A 21 -13.00 2.44 -5.17
C ARG A 21 -11.85 3.42 -4.98
N HIS A 22 -10.74 3.00 -4.37
CA HIS A 22 -9.54 3.82 -4.19
C HIS A 22 -8.78 4.03 -5.51
N ARG A 23 -8.78 3.01 -6.38
CA ARG A 23 -8.15 3.07 -7.70
C ARG A 23 -8.82 4.10 -8.61
N GLY A 24 -10.15 4.15 -8.60
CA GLY A 24 -10.91 5.18 -9.32
C GLY A 24 -10.70 6.58 -8.75
N TRP A 25 -10.66 6.71 -7.41
CA TRP A 25 -10.39 7.98 -6.73
C TRP A 25 -8.99 8.52 -7.06
N SER A 26 -7.93 7.74 -6.85
CA SER A 26 -6.55 8.18 -7.11
C SER A 26 -6.31 8.55 -8.57
N TYR A 27 -7.04 7.95 -9.51
CA TYR A 27 -6.99 8.35 -10.92
C TYR A 27 -7.79 9.63 -11.20
N HIS A 28 -9.02 9.74 -10.68
CA HIS A 28 -9.87 10.93 -10.86
C HIS A 28 -9.23 12.19 -10.28
N PHE A 29 -8.58 12.05 -9.13
CA PHE A 29 -7.89 13.14 -8.44
C PHE A 29 -6.40 13.21 -8.76
N ARG A 30 -5.90 12.43 -9.73
CA ARG A 30 -4.48 12.37 -10.09
C ARG A 30 -3.88 13.74 -10.29
N ASP A 31 -4.56 14.59 -11.06
CA ASP A 31 -4.03 15.92 -11.40
C ASP A 31 -3.99 16.85 -10.17
N GLN A 32 -4.85 16.62 -9.18
CA GLN A 32 -4.82 17.33 -7.89
C GLN A 32 -3.74 16.76 -6.96
N ILE A 33 -3.57 15.44 -6.92
CA ILE A 33 -2.53 14.77 -6.14
C ILE A 33 -1.13 15.15 -6.67
N LEU A 34 -0.99 15.28 -7.99
CA LEU A 34 0.26 15.65 -8.64
C LEU A 34 0.44 17.16 -8.81
N ALA A 35 -0.52 17.98 -8.36
CA ALA A 35 -0.41 19.42 -8.39
C ALA A 35 0.79 19.86 -7.53
N GLY A 36 1.65 20.70 -8.08
CA GLY A 36 2.88 21.13 -7.39
C GLY A 36 4.04 20.11 -7.46
N SER A 37 3.90 19.04 -8.26
CA SER A 37 4.97 18.06 -8.53
C SER A 37 5.61 17.49 -7.25
N PRO A 38 4.82 16.85 -6.36
CA PRO A 38 5.36 16.29 -5.13
C PRO A 38 6.33 15.15 -5.42
N GLU A 39 7.34 15.01 -4.56
CA GLU A 39 8.29 13.89 -4.59
C GLU A 39 7.59 12.55 -4.29
N ALA A 40 6.64 12.57 -3.35
CA ALA A 40 5.84 11.43 -2.93
C ALA A 40 4.54 11.91 -2.28
N PHE A 41 3.54 11.03 -2.16
CA PHE A 41 2.27 11.34 -1.49
C PHE A 41 1.84 10.20 -0.57
N PHE A 42 1.24 10.57 0.57
CA PHE A 42 0.70 9.61 1.52
C PHE A 42 -0.75 9.26 1.19
N VAL A 43 -1.10 8.00 1.39
CA VAL A 43 -2.49 7.52 1.44
C VAL A 43 -2.69 6.92 2.83
N LEU A 44 -3.66 7.45 3.57
CA LEU A 44 -3.98 7.00 4.92
C LEU A 44 -5.45 6.61 4.96
N ASN A 45 -5.76 5.50 5.62
CA ASN A 45 -7.14 5.15 5.91
C ASN A 45 -7.66 6.06 7.04
N ALA A 46 -8.80 6.71 6.82
CA ALA A 46 -9.31 7.76 7.72
C ALA A 46 -9.90 7.22 9.05
N ASP A 47 -10.14 5.92 9.12
CA ASP A 47 -10.64 5.20 10.31
C ASP A 47 -9.52 4.73 11.25
N VAL A 48 -8.24 4.92 10.88
CA VAL A 48 -7.09 4.55 11.71
C VAL A 48 -6.49 5.81 12.31
N CYS A 49 -6.62 5.97 13.62
CA CYS A 49 -5.94 7.02 14.38
C CYS A 49 -4.84 6.40 15.25
N SER A 50 -3.59 6.78 14.97
CA SER A 50 -2.42 6.36 15.77
C SER A 50 -1.26 7.34 15.54
N ASP A 51 -0.23 7.24 16.38
CA ASP A 51 1.02 7.96 16.21
C ASP A 51 1.86 7.31 15.11
N PHE A 52 1.67 7.75 13.86
CA PHE A 52 2.38 7.20 12.71
C PHE A 52 3.73 7.90 12.49
N PRO A 53 4.84 7.17 12.27
CA PRO A 53 6.15 7.79 12.06
C PRO A 53 6.33 8.28 10.60
N LEU A 54 5.46 9.18 10.13
CA LEU A 54 5.42 9.64 8.72
C LEU A 54 6.75 10.25 8.26
N SER A 55 7.44 10.99 9.12
CA SER A 55 8.76 11.54 8.79
C SER A 55 9.79 10.44 8.57
N ALA A 56 9.79 9.37 9.38
CA ALA A 56 10.69 8.25 9.20
C ALA A 56 10.36 7.45 7.92
N MET A 57 9.08 7.31 7.57
CA MET A 57 8.65 6.72 6.30
C MET A 57 9.23 7.47 5.10
N LEU A 58 9.12 8.80 5.11
CA LEU A 58 9.62 9.64 4.02
C LEU A 58 11.15 9.50 3.88
N GLU A 59 11.88 9.51 5.00
CA GLU A 59 13.32 9.31 5.00
C GLU A 59 13.72 7.91 4.52
N ALA A 60 12.98 6.87 4.88
CA ALA A 60 13.22 5.51 4.38
C ALA A 60 12.99 5.43 2.86
N HIS A 61 11.90 6.02 2.36
CA HIS A 61 11.59 6.10 0.94
C HIS A 61 12.64 6.88 0.12
N ARG A 62 13.21 7.94 0.71
CA ARG A 62 14.30 8.70 0.09
C ARG A 62 15.60 7.90 -0.02
N ARG A 63 15.92 7.10 1.00
CA ARG A 63 17.14 6.26 1.00
C ARG A 63 17.04 5.12 -0.01
N GLN A 64 15.86 4.54 -0.17
CA GLN A 64 15.58 3.48 -1.12
C GLN A 64 14.32 3.82 -1.90
N ARG A 65 14.52 4.32 -3.13
CA ARG A 65 13.44 4.77 -4.00
C ARG A 65 12.64 3.59 -4.54
N HIS A 66 11.77 3.06 -3.70
CA HIS A 66 10.79 2.05 -4.07
C HIS A 66 9.51 2.72 -4.56
N PRO A 67 8.75 2.10 -5.47
CA PRO A 67 7.53 2.73 -5.98
C PRO A 67 6.43 2.92 -4.93
N PHE A 68 6.47 2.12 -3.87
CA PHE A 68 5.63 2.27 -2.70
C PHE A 68 6.37 1.84 -1.43
N LEU A 69 5.90 2.36 -0.31
CA LEU A 69 6.23 1.92 1.04
C LEU A 69 4.91 1.79 1.81
N LEU A 70 4.72 0.67 2.51
CA LEU A 70 3.59 0.47 3.40
C LEU A 70 4.07 0.31 4.84
N LEU A 71 3.24 0.73 5.79
CA LEU A 71 3.47 0.49 7.20
C LEU A 71 2.76 -0.80 7.63
N GLY A 72 3.55 -1.74 8.14
CA GLY A 72 3.06 -2.96 8.77
C GLY A 72 3.26 -2.93 10.28
N THR A 73 2.42 -3.67 11.01
CA THR A 73 2.62 -3.92 12.44
C THR A 73 2.41 -5.39 12.78
N THR A 74 3.02 -5.86 13.85
CA THR A 74 2.82 -7.22 14.34
C THR A 74 1.52 -7.32 15.12
N ALA A 75 0.68 -8.27 14.76
CA ALA A 75 -0.55 -8.61 15.46
C ALA A 75 -0.56 -10.08 15.89
N ASN A 76 -1.41 -10.41 16.86
CA ASN A 76 -1.56 -11.80 17.26
C ASN A 76 -2.26 -12.63 16.18
N ARG A 77 -2.10 -13.96 16.24
CA ARG A 77 -2.61 -14.92 15.25
C ARG A 77 -4.11 -14.84 15.01
N THR A 78 -4.90 -14.46 16.01
CA THR A 78 -6.36 -14.35 15.87
C THR A 78 -6.74 -13.03 15.21
N GLN A 79 -6.03 -11.95 15.51
CA GLN A 79 -6.23 -10.63 14.91
C GLN A 79 -5.80 -10.61 13.45
N SER A 80 -4.71 -11.28 13.09
CA SER A 80 -4.18 -11.27 11.72
C SER A 80 -5.21 -11.74 10.68
N LEU A 81 -6.12 -12.65 11.04
CA LEU A 81 -7.18 -13.15 10.16
C LEU A 81 -8.22 -12.08 9.77
N ASN A 82 -8.32 -10.99 10.55
CA ASN A 82 -9.29 -9.91 10.30
C ASN A 82 -8.76 -8.80 9.37
N TYR A 83 -7.46 -8.81 9.06
CA TYR A 83 -6.78 -7.74 8.34
C TYR A 83 -6.05 -8.27 7.10
N GLY A 84 -5.45 -7.35 6.33
CA GLY A 84 -4.52 -7.69 5.28
C GLY A 84 -3.19 -8.17 5.86
N CYS A 85 -2.86 -9.44 5.66
CA CYS A 85 -1.58 -10.01 6.09
C CYS A 85 -0.51 -9.82 5.02
N ILE A 86 0.71 -9.52 5.47
CA ILE A 86 1.86 -9.31 4.60
C ILE A 86 2.93 -10.36 4.91
N VAL A 87 3.42 -11.03 3.87
CA VAL A 87 4.63 -11.84 3.92
C VAL A 87 5.75 -11.00 3.34
N GLU A 88 6.80 -10.78 4.12
CA GLU A 88 7.98 -10.03 3.69
C GLU A 88 9.19 -10.93 3.45
N ASN A 89 10.18 -10.41 2.72
CA ASN A 89 11.53 -10.93 2.70
C ASN A 89 12.28 -10.46 3.96
N PRO A 90 12.73 -11.36 4.85
CA PRO A 90 13.38 -10.98 6.11
C PRO A 90 14.68 -10.19 5.97
N GLN A 91 15.31 -10.22 4.79
CA GLN A 91 16.59 -9.54 4.53
C GLN A 91 16.39 -8.16 3.89
N THR A 92 15.43 -8.05 2.96
CA THR A 92 15.20 -6.82 2.19
C THR A 92 14.00 -6.02 2.66
N HIS A 93 13.16 -6.58 3.53
CA HIS A 93 11.85 -6.05 3.92
C HIS A 93 10.92 -5.82 2.73
N GLU A 94 11.14 -6.56 1.64
CA GLU A 94 10.29 -6.48 0.47
C GLU A 94 9.01 -7.30 0.68
N VAL A 95 7.87 -6.74 0.29
CA VAL A 95 6.60 -7.45 0.24
C VAL A 95 6.69 -8.57 -0.79
N LEU A 96 6.55 -9.82 -0.35
CA LEU A 96 6.50 -11.02 -1.19
C LEU A 96 5.06 -11.43 -1.52
N HIS A 97 4.20 -11.44 -0.49
CA HIS A 97 2.80 -11.79 -0.65
C HIS A 97 1.92 -10.90 0.22
N TYR A 98 0.72 -10.63 -0.27
CA TYR A 98 -0.32 -9.98 0.49
C TYR A 98 -1.61 -10.75 0.34
N VAL A 99 -2.28 -10.98 1.45
CA VAL A 99 -3.57 -11.65 1.48
C VAL A 99 -4.54 -10.84 2.31
N GLU A 100 -5.62 -10.38 1.68
CA GLU A 100 -6.70 -9.68 2.37
C GLU A 100 -7.55 -10.70 3.13
N LYS A 101 -7.62 -10.57 4.47
CA LYS A 101 -8.49 -11.37 5.36
C LYS A 101 -8.33 -12.88 5.11
N PRO A 102 -7.14 -13.44 5.39
CA PRO A 102 -6.87 -14.83 5.08
C PRO A 102 -7.73 -15.78 5.92
N SER A 103 -8.15 -16.91 5.33
CA SER A 103 -8.91 -17.96 6.03
C SER A 103 -8.06 -18.79 7.00
N THR A 104 -6.74 -18.78 6.81
CA THR A 104 -5.76 -19.46 7.65
C THR A 104 -4.65 -18.48 8.04
N PHE A 105 -3.90 -18.81 9.09
CA PHE A 105 -2.77 -17.97 9.50
C PHE A 105 -1.64 -18.05 8.47
N ILE A 106 -1.16 -16.89 8.02
CA ILE A 106 -0.09 -16.76 7.02
C ILE A 106 1.11 -16.00 7.60
N SER A 107 0.86 -14.86 8.25
CA SER A 107 1.87 -13.97 8.82
C SER A 107 1.28 -13.23 10.03
N ASP A 108 2.15 -12.82 10.95
CA ASP A 108 1.83 -11.95 12.06
C ASP A 108 1.94 -10.45 11.68
N ILE A 109 2.48 -10.13 10.50
CA ILE A 109 2.56 -8.76 10.01
C ILE A 109 1.26 -8.40 9.29
N ILE A 110 0.59 -7.36 9.79
CA ILE A 110 -0.66 -6.83 9.24
C ILE A 110 -0.48 -5.41 8.70
N ASN A 111 -1.29 -5.07 7.73
CA ASN A 111 -1.36 -3.75 7.11
C ASN A 111 -1.99 -2.72 8.06
N CYS A 112 -1.33 -1.58 8.27
CA CYS A 112 -1.83 -0.49 9.12
C CYS A 112 -2.70 0.54 8.37
N GLY A 113 -2.91 0.40 7.07
CA GLY A 113 -3.67 1.35 6.27
C GLY A 113 -2.93 2.64 5.95
N ILE A 114 -1.60 2.68 6.15
CA ILE A 114 -0.75 3.83 5.86
C ILE A 114 0.24 3.47 4.76
N TYR A 115 0.26 4.29 3.72
CA TYR A 115 1.06 4.06 2.52
C TYR A 115 1.73 5.35 2.07
N LEU A 116 2.89 5.21 1.45
CA LEU A 116 3.63 6.28 0.78
C LEU A 116 3.94 5.83 -0.63
N PHE A 117 3.61 6.66 -1.62
CA PHE A 117 3.78 6.34 -3.03
C PHE A 117 4.59 7.42 -3.73
N SER A 118 5.45 7.02 -4.66
CA SER A 118 6.05 7.95 -5.61
C SER A 118 5.04 8.28 -6.73
N PRO A 119 5.08 9.44 -7.40
CA PRO A 119 4.20 9.78 -8.51
C PRO A 119 4.12 8.72 -9.63
N GLU A 120 5.19 7.99 -9.86
CA GLU A 120 5.27 6.89 -10.84
C GLU A 120 4.27 5.77 -10.53
N ALA A 121 3.82 5.70 -9.27
CA ALA A 121 2.80 4.79 -8.79
C ALA A 121 1.45 4.92 -9.45
N LEU A 122 1.13 6.13 -9.92
CA LEU A 122 -0.16 6.42 -10.50
C LEU A 122 -0.23 5.99 -11.97
N LYS A 123 0.91 5.68 -12.62
CA LYS A 123 0.96 5.30 -14.05
C LYS A 123 0.19 4.00 -14.34
N PRO A 124 0.35 2.90 -13.60
CA PRO A 124 -0.36 1.65 -13.87
C PRO A 124 -1.84 1.69 -13.44
N LEU A 125 -2.23 2.61 -12.54
CA LEU A 125 -3.64 2.78 -12.15
C LEU A 125 -4.50 3.20 -13.35
N ARG A 126 -3.94 3.97 -14.28
CA ARG A 126 -4.57 4.31 -15.57
C ARG A 126 -4.94 3.06 -16.35
N ASP A 127 -3.99 2.15 -16.50
CA ASP A 127 -4.12 0.98 -17.38
C ASP A 127 -5.08 -0.06 -16.79
N VAL A 128 -5.18 -0.15 -15.46
CA VAL A 128 -6.17 -1.03 -14.78
C VAL A 128 -7.56 -0.39 -14.75
N PHE A 129 -7.66 0.94 -14.58
CA PHE A 129 -8.95 1.63 -14.62
C PHE A 129 -9.60 1.55 -16.02
N GLN A 130 -8.80 1.69 -17.10
CA GLN A 130 -9.29 1.57 -18.48
C GLN A 130 -9.82 0.17 -18.81
N ARG A 131 -9.16 -0.89 -18.33
CA ARG A 131 -9.64 -2.28 -18.52
C ARG A 131 -10.95 -2.56 -17.79
N ASN A 132 -11.05 -2.11 -16.53
CA ASN A 132 -12.26 -2.32 -15.74
C ASN A 132 -13.50 -1.57 -16.28
N GLN A 133 -13.32 -0.50 -17.06
CA GLN A 133 -14.44 0.16 -17.76
C GLN A 133 -14.88 -0.59 -19.03
N GLN A 134 -13.96 -1.31 -19.68
CA GLN A 134 -14.27 -2.14 -20.86
C GLN A 134 -14.97 -3.44 -20.46
N ASP A 135 -14.58 -4.06 -19.34
CA ASP A 135 -15.18 -5.30 -18.85
C ASP A 135 -16.54 -5.09 -18.16
N GLY A 136 -16.90 -3.86 -17.78
CA GLY A 136 -18.20 -3.50 -17.21
C GLY A 136 -19.29 -3.15 -18.24
N GLN A 137 -19.00 -3.29 -19.54
CA GLN A 137 -19.92 -3.01 -20.66
C GLN A 137 -20.31 -4.26 -21.48
N LEU A 138 -19.97 -5.46 -21.00
CA LEU A 138 -20.41 -6.76 -21.53
C LEU A 138 -21.41 -7.43 -20.57
#